data_AF-A0A125RDB1-F1
#
_entry.id   AF-A0A125RDB1-F1
#
_cell.length_a   1.000
_cell.length_b   1.000
_cell.length_c   1.000
_cell.angle_alpha   90.00
_cell.angle_beta   90.00
_cell.angle_gamma   90.00
#
_symmetry.space_group_name_H-M   'P 1'
#
loop_
_entity.id
_entity.type
_entity.pdbx_description
1 polymer ?
#
loop_
_entity_poly.entity_id
_entity_poly.type
_entity_poly.pdbx_seq_one_letter_code
_entity_poly.pdbx_strand_id
1 'polypeptide(L)'
;MFSNLKNKLTGDKKILILLSILLVFNIALFINLFAYMIIVKHLSASALHDLVTIISAIIILGFISTRLTKLKELTDGSVYEIGYLIIMGLLSLTISYFNKSTNGESLWAPFLEMFRMLSVVLILTYLATKSKSFQAILRGDNSRRTIIWQIIIFSILGILASYFTMNVNGIPANSRGLIVMISSMLGGPYVGIPVGIISGLWRYSLGGPTALACGVATIMAGIVGSLVYIWNNGEFLRSYKAALLMLLYSGFDMFLVTVLTPQPDGIIIANALYAPMTFGAVLGMILFTMFLGEKKEEVQISEELKQTLDDNTDKISVNSDIIDVNTDRIIEMSQELKEYKDKVDKLEQELSDIKNKL
;
A
#
# COMPACT_ATOMS: atom_id res chain seq x y z
N MET A 1 10.54 6.57 -25.34
CA MET A 1 11.16 7.13 -24.11
C MET A 1 10.66 8.55 -23.79
N PHE A 2 10.74 9.52 -24.72
CA PHE A 2 10.28 10.90 -24.49
C PHE A 2 8.77 11.07 -24.25
N SER A 3 7.89 10.27 -24.86
CA SER A 3 6.44 10.33 -24.62
C SER A 3 6.07 9.88 -23.20
N ASN A 4 6.69 8.80 -22.69
CA ASN A 4 6.50 8.32 -21.32
C ASN A 4 7.02 9.33 -20.28
N LEU A 5 8.15 9.99 -20.56
CA LEU A 5 8.69 11.03 -19.69
C LEU A 5 7.75 12.25 -19.63
N LYS A 6 7.23 12.69 -20.78
CA LYS A 6 6.28 13.81 -20.88
C LYS A 6 4.95 13.49 -20.17
N ASN A 7 4.42 12.27 -20.37
CA ASN A 7 3.19 11.82 -19.70
C ASN A 7 3.38 11.77 -18.18
N LYS A 8 4.50 11.26 -17.69
CA LYS A 8 4.84 11.22 -16.26
C LYS A 8 4.97 12.62 -15.65
N LEU A 9 5.67 13.55 -16.33
CA LEU A 9 5.81 14.94 -15.89
C LEU A 9 4.45 15.66 -15.81
N THR A 10 3.56 15.35 -16.75
CA THR A 10 2.22 15.93 -16.80
C THR A 10 1.33 15.36 -15.70
N GLY A 11 1.47 14.06 -15.40
CA GLY A 11 0.83 13.38 -14.27
C GLY A 11 1.24 13.94 -12.91
N ASP A 12 2.54 14.11 -12.68
CA ASP A 12 3.08 14.69 -11.44
C ASP A 12 2.53 16.11 -11.18
N LYS A 13 2.40 16.94 -12.24
CA LYS A 13 1.79 18.27 -12.12
C LYS A 13 0.31 18.20 -11.72
N LYS A 14 -0.46 17.28 -12.30
CA LYS A 14 -1.89 17.10 -11.95
C LYS A 14 -2.06 16.65 -10.50
N ILE A 15 -1.22 15.72 -10.05
CA ILE A 15 -1.21 15.26 -8.65
C ILE A 15 -0.85 16.42 -7.72
N LEU A 16 0.13 17.25 -8.08
CA LEU A 16 0.48 18.43 -7.27
C LEU A 16 -0.70 19.41 -7.16
N ILE A 17 -1.39 19.70 -8.27
CA ILE A 17 -2.58 20.57 -8.27
C ILE A 17 -3.68 20.00 -7.37
N LEU A 18 -3.93 18.68 -7.44
CA LEU A 18 -4.89 18.02 -6.57
C LEU A 18 -4.51 18.18 -5.08
N LEU A 19 -3.24 17.96 -4.73
CA LEU A 19 -2.76 18.14 -3.36
C LEU A 19 -2.92 19.60 -2.91
N SER A 20 -2.66 20.58 -3.79
CA SER A 20 -2.90 21.99 -3.49
C SER A 20 -4.38 22.29 -3.25
N ILE A 21 -5.30 21.71 -4.02
CA ILE A 21 -6.74 21.86 -3.81
C ILE A 21 -7.15 21.27 -2.46
N LEU A 22 -6.71 20.05 -2.14
CA LEU A 22 -7.00 19.43 -0.84
C LEU A 22 -6.41 20.24 0.33
N LEU A 23 -5.24 20.84 0.15
CA LEU A 23 -4.62 21.72 1.14
C LEU A 23 -5.49 22.94 1.45
N VAL A 24 -6.13 23.55 0.45
CA VAL A 24 -7.06 24.68 0.67
C VAL A 24 -8.24 24.27 1.56
N PHE A 25 -8.82 23.08 1.34
CA PHE A 25 -9.88 22.54 2.21
C PHE A 25 -9.39 22.27 3.63
N ASN A 26 -8.15 21.80 3.80
CA ASN A 26 -7.54 21.63 5.12
C ASN A 26 -7.41 22.97 5.84
N ILE A 27 -6.91 24.01 5.16
CA ILE A 27 -6.81 25.37 5.73
C ILE A 27 -8.20 25.86 6.17
N ALA A 28 -9.23 25.67 5.35
CA ALA A 28 -10.60 26.04 5.69
C ALA A 28 -11.13 25.26 6.91
N LEU A 29 -10.87 23.95 7.00
CA LEU A 29 -11.19 23.13 8.17
C LEU A 29 -10.50 23.67 9.43
N PHE A 30 -9.20 23.96 9.36
CA PHE A 30 -8.44 24.46 10.50
C PHE A 30 -8.94 25.82 10.98
N ILE A 31 -9.29 26.73 10.05
CA ILE A 31 -9.92 28.03 10.41
C ILE A 31 -11.24 27.78 11.16
N ASN A 32 -12.10 26.89 10.66
CA ASN A 32 -13.37 26.56 11.31
C ASN A 32 -13.15 25.95 12.71
N LEU A 33 -12.28 24.96 12.85
CA LEU A 33 -11.96 24.33 14.14
C LEU A 33 -11.37 25.33 15.13
N PHE A 34 -10.46 26.20 14.67
CA PHE A 34 -9.84 27.21 15.51
C PHE A 34 -10.85 28.25 16.00
N ALA A 35 -11.74 28.72 15.11
CA ALA A 35 -12.84 29.62 15.48
C ALA A 35 -13.75 28.97 16.54
N TYR A 36 -14.10 27.69 16.37
CA TYR A 36 -14.88 26.94 17.37
C TYR A 36 -14.17 26.83 18.72
N MET A 37 -12.86 26.54 18.73
CA MET A 37 -12.07 26.46 19.96
C MET A 37 -12.02 27.79 20.72
N ILE A 38 -11.90 28.92 20.02
CA ILE A 38 -11.89 30.25 20.63
C ILE A 38 -13.29 30.64 21.15
N ILE A 39 -14.31 30.53 20.30
CA ILE A 39 -15.64 31.10 20.55
C ILE A 39 -16.41 30.26 21.57
N VAL A 40 -16.34 28.92 21.47
CA VAL A 40 -17.20 28.02 22.26
C VAL A 40 -16.46 27.39 23.43
N LYS A 41 -15.19 27.00 23.25
CA LYS A 41 -14.41 26.35 24.31
C LYS A 41 -13.62 27.32 25.20
N HIS A 42 -13.70 28.63 24.97
CA HIS A 42 -12.93 29.65 25.69
C HIS A 42 -11.44 29.26 25.83
N LEU A 43 -10.77 29.04 24.71
CA LEU A 43 -9.37 28.61 24.69
C LEU A 43 -8.50 29.55 25.53
N SER A 44 -7.92 29.05 26.62
CA SER A 44 -7.01 29.82 27.47
C SER A 44 -5.70 30.10 26.71
N ALA A 45 -5.11 31.28 26.93
CA ALA A 45 -3.83 31.65 26.32
C ALA A 45 -2.71 30.65 26.64
N SER A 46 -2.81 29.93 27.76
CA SER A 46 -1.90 28.84 28.13
C SER A 46 -1.98 27.65 27.16
N ALA A 47 -3.17 27.22 26.75
CA ALA A 47 -3.33 26.09 25.82
C ALA A 47 -2.76 26.39 24.42
N LEU A 48 -2.82 27.67 24.00
CA LEU A 48 -2.21 28.13 22.75
C LEU A 48 -0.67 28.11 22.84
N HIS A 49 -0.12 28.58 23.96
CA HIS A 49 1.32 28.55 24.23
C HIS A 49 1.86 27.10 24.26
N ASP A 50 1.12 26.18 24.88
CA ASP A 50 1.47 24.76 24.97
C ASP A 50 1.47 24.08 23.58
N LEU A 51 0.47 24.37 22.74
CA LEU A 51 0.41 23.88 21.36
C LEU A 51 1.60 24.37 20.52
N VAL A 52 1.92 25.66 20.61
CA VAL A 52 3.07 26.26 19.90
C VAL A 52 4.38 25.62 20.36
N THR A 53 4.50 25.33 21.66
CA THR A 53 5.69 24.68 22.24
C THR A 53 5.83 23.25 21.74
N ILE A 54 4.75 22.47 21.68
CA ILE A 54 4.75 21.09 21.14
C ILE A 54 5.13 21.08 19.66
N ILE A 55 4.50 21.94 18.85
CA ILE A 55 4.78 22.03 17.42
C ILE A 55 6.25 22.41 17.20
N SER A 56 6.76 23.37 17.97
CA SER A 56 8.16 23.77 17.91
C SER A 56 9.09 22.61 18.29
N ALA A 57 8.78 21.86 19.35
CA ALA A 57 9.55 20.70 19.76
C ALA A 57 9.54 19.59 18.68
N ILE A 58 8.39 19.28 18.09
CA ILE A 58 8.27 18.27 17.01
C ILE A 58 9.06 18.71 15.77
N ILE A 59 9.00 19.98 15.39
CA ILE A 59 9.77 20.52 14.26
C ILE A 59 11.27 20.43 14.54
N ILE A 60 11.71 20.81 15.74
CA ILE A 60 13.11 20.73 16.15
C ILE A 60 13.58 19.27 16.18
N LEU A 61 12.82 18.36 16.77
CA LEU A 61 13.13 16.92 16.83
C LEU A 61 13.14 16.29 15.43
N GLY A 62 12.20 16.66 14.55
CA GLY A 62 12.17 16.22 13.15
C GLY A 62 13.35 16.76 12.33
N PHE A 63 13.74 18.02 12.54
CA PHE A 63 14.91 18.62 11.92
C PHE A 63 16.21 17.94 12.38
N ILE A 64 16.33 17.66 13.68
CA ILE A 64 17.48 16.94 14.25
C ILE A 64 17.53 15.50 13.73
N SER A 65 16.42 14.77 13.74
CA SER A 65 16.32 13.39 13.25
C SER A 65 16.70 13.26 11.77
N THR A 66 16.22 14.15 10.91
CA THR A 66 16.55 14.16 9.48
C THR A 66 18.01 14.52 9.18
N ARG A 67 18.68 15.27 10.08
CA ARG A 67 20.12 15.58 9.98
C ARG A 67 21.00 14.49 10.58
N LEU A 68 20.52 13.76 11.60
CA LEU A 68 21.20 12.60 12.19
C LEU A 68 21.41 11.48 11.17
N THR A 69 20.46 11.21 10.28
CA THR A 69 20.63 10.15 9.25
C THR A 69 21.80 10.41 8.32
N LYS A 70 22.09 11.69 8.00
CA LYS A 70 23.25 12.10 7.19
C LYS A 70 24.58 12.04 7.95
N LEU A 71 24.55 12.20 9.27
CA LEU A 71 25.73 12.05 10.10
C LEU A 71 26.09 10.57 10.31
N LYS A 72 25.11 9.64 10.24
CA LYS A 72 25.31 8.19 10.40
C LYS A 72 26.32 7.60 9.41
N GLU A 73 26.49 8.25 8.26
CA GLU A 73 27.51 7.90 7.26
C GLU A 73 28.93 8.36 7.66
N LEU A 74 29.08 9.17 8.71
CA LEU A 74 30.33 9.85 9.11
C LEU A 74 30.87 9.44 10.50
N THR A 75 30.13 8.69 11.33
CA THR A 75 30.57 8.35 12.71
C THR A 75 30.04 7.01 13.22
N ASP A 76 30.81 6.35 14.10
CA ASP A 76 30.46 5.09 14.75
C ASP A 76 29.13 5.18 15.54
N GLY A 77 28.37 4.09 15.52
CA GLY A 77 26.94 4.02 15.87
C GLY A 77 26.50 4.56 17.23
N SER A 78 27.40 4.73 18.21
CA SER A 78 27.04 5.04 19.60
C SER A 78 26.47 6.46 19.79
N VAL A 79 26.87 7.44 18.97
CA VAL A 79 26.34 8.81 19.05
C VAL A 79 24.87 8.86 18.61
N TYR A 80 24.45 7.97 17.69
CA TYR A 80 23.05 7.85 17.24
C TYR A 80 22.15 7.22 18.29
N GLU A 81 22.66 6.21 19.01
CA GLU A 81 21.94 5.58 20.10
C GLU A 81 21.69 6.57 21.23
N ILE A 82 22.70 7.38 21.58
CA ILE A 82 22.57 8.46 22.57
C ILE A 82 21.60 9.54 22.07
N GLY A 83 21.70 9.96 20.81
CA GLY A 83 20.77 10.92 20.21
C GLY A 83 19.32 10.43 20.20
N TYR A 84 19.10 9.15 19.90
CA TYR A 84 17.78 8.52 19.93
C TYR A 84 17.22 8.42 21.35
N LEU A 85 18.06 8.08 22.33
CA LEU A 85 17.69 8.04 23.75
C LEU A 85 17.33 9.43 24.29
N ILE A 86 18.03 10.49 23.86
CA ILE A 86 17.70 11.87 24.23
C ILE A 86 16.38 12.30 23.59
N ILE A 87 16.13 11.97 22.32
CA ILE A 87 14.85 12.26 21.64
C ILE A 87 13.69 11.52 22.32
N MET A 88 13.86 10.24 22.61
CA MET A 88 12.87 9.44 23.34
C MET A 88 12.66 9.94 24.77
N GLY A 89 13.72 10.38 25.44
CA GLY A 89 13.67 10.99 26.77
C GLY A 89 12.94 12.34 26.78
N LEU A 90 13.19 13.20 25.80
CA LEU A 90 12.49 14.49 25.63
C LEU A 90 11.03 14.29 25.23
N LEU A 91 10.74 13.32 24.36
CA LEU A 91 9.38 12.93 24.00
C LEU A 91 8.64 12.39 25.24
N SER A 92 9.28 11.51 26.01
CA SER A 92 8.75 10.98 27.27
C SER A 92 8.55 12.07 28.33
N LEU A 93 9.47 13.03 28.46
CA LEU A 93 9.31 14.18 29.38
C LEU A 93 8.16 15.07 28.95
N THR A 94 7.99 15.31 27.66
CA THR A 94 6.87 16.07 27.12
C THR A 94 5.56 15.34 27.41
N ILE A 95 5.49 14.03 27.13
CA ILE A 95 4.33 13.17 27.46
C ILE A 95 4.04 13.18 28.98
N SER A 96 5.07 13.12 29.83
CA SER A 96 4.97 13.10 31.29
C SER A 96 4.53 14.46 31.87
N TYR A 97 5.03 15.56 31.31
CA TYR A 97 4.61 16.92 31.66
C TYR A 97 3.11 17.13 31.36
N PHE A 98 2.62 16.62 30.23
CA PHE A 98 1.19 16.63 29.91
C PHE A 98 0.35 15.66 30.75
N ASN A 99 0.94 14.57 31.25
CA ASN A 99 0.26 13.68 32.20
C ASN A 99 -0.05 14.39 33.54
N LYS A 100 0.71 15.42 33.88
CA LYS A 100 0.51 16.22 35.11
C LYS A 100 -0.52 17.35 34.94
N SER A 101 -0.86 17.73 33.71
CA SER A 101 -1.97 18.66 33.41
C SER A 101 -3.29 17.90 33.29
N THR A 102 -3.76 17.37 34.43
CA THR A 102 -5.16 16.99 34.72
C THR A 102 -5.98 16.18 33.70
N ASN A 103 -5.41 15.51 32.67
CA ASN A 103 -6.16 14.69 31.71
C ASN A 103 -5.31 13.82 30.74
N GLY A 104 -4.10 13.40 31.13
CA GLY A 104 -3.17 12.64 30.27
C GLY A 104 -3.76 11.38 29.62
N GLU A 105 -4.55 10.60 30.36
CA GLU A 105 -5.21 9.39 29.84
C GLU A 105 -6.26 9.70 28.76
N SER A 106 -6.97 10.84 28.85
CA SER A 106 -7.98 11.24 27.86
C SER A 106 -7.39 11.65 26.51
N LEU A 107 -6.13 12.12 26.49
CA LEU A 107 -5.48 12.57 25.27
C LEU A 107 -5.02 11.40 24.39
N TRP A 108 -4.51 10.32 24.99
CA TRP A 108 -3.94 9.18 24.25
C TRP A 108 -4.96 8.09 23.94
N ALA A 109 -6.02 7.96 24.73
CA ALA A 109 -7.05 6.93 24.53
C ALA A 109 -7.65 6.93 23.11
N PRO A 110 -7.99 8.07 22.48
CA PRO A 110 -8.42 8.12 21.08
C PRO A 110 -7.42 7.51 20.09
N PHE A 111 -6.12 7.73 20.29
CA PHE A 111 -5.08 7.24 19.39
C PHE A 111 -4.83 5.75 19.57
N LEU A 112 -4.90 5.26 20.81
CA LEU A 112 -4.81 3.82 21.10
C LEU A 112 -5.98 3.05 20.49
N GLU A 113 -7.19 3.60 20.54
CA GLU A 113 -8.34 3.04 19.83
C GLU A 113 -8.10 3.00 18.32
N MET A 114 -7.57 4.08 17.73
CA MET A 114 -7.23 4.07 16.31
C MET A 114 -6.12 3.08 15.96
N PHE A 115 -5.16 2.83 16.86
CA PHE A 115 -4.15 1.79 16.67
C PHE A 115 -4.79 0.39 16.67
N ARG A 116 -5.71 0.12 17.60
CA ARG A 116 -6.49 -1.13 17.62
C ARG A 116 -7.29 -1.30 16.33
N MET A 117 -7.92 -0.23 15.86
CA MET A 117 -8.67 -0.23 14.60
C MET A 117 -7.77 -0.53 13.41
N LEU A 118 -6.60 0.08 13.38
CA LEU A 118 -5.61 -0.10 12.34
C LEU A 118 -5.16 -1.56 12.24
N SER A 119 -4.92 -2.23 13.37
CA SER A 119 -4.57 -3.66 13.40
C SER A 119 -5.60 -4.53 12.67
N VAL A 120 -6.89 -4.28 12.89
CA VAL A 120 -7.98 -5.01 12.21
C VAL A 120 -7.95 -4.74 10.71
N VAL A 121 -7.80 -3.47 10.31
CA VAL A 121 -7.75 -3.08 8.90
C VAL A 121 -6.54 -3.70 8.20
N LEU A 122 -5.38 -3.72 8.83
CA LEU A 122 -4.16 -4.30 8.27
C LEU A 122 -4.29 -5.81 8.12
N ILE A 123 -4.88 -6.51 9.09
CA ILE A 123 -5.17 -7.94 8.99
C ILE A 123 -6.11 -8.21 7.80
N LEU A 124 -7.20 -7.46 7.70
CA LEU A 124 -8.17 -7.62 6.62
C LEU A 124 -7.56 -7.29 5.25
N THR A 125 -6.73 -6.25 5.19
CA THR A 125 -6.01 -5.88 3.96
C THR A 125 -4.97 -6.93 3.59
N TYR A 126 -4.22 -7.46 4.57
CA TYR A 126 -3.29 -8.57 4.37
C TYR A 126 -4.00 -9.81 3.83
N LEU A 127 -5.16 -10.19 4.38
CA LEU A 127 -5.98 -11.29 3.85
C LEU A 127 -6.40 -11.02 2.39
N ALA A 128 -6.84 -9.80 2.08
CA ALA A 128 -7.18 -9.42 0.71
C ALA A 128 -5.99 -9.56 -0.26
N THR A 129 -4.77 -9.26 0.22
CA THR A 129 -3.55 -9.36 -0.61
C THR A 129 -3.13 -10.79 -0.96
N LYS A 130 -3.57 -11.78 -0.16
CA LYS A 130 -3.38 -13.20 -0.46
C LYS A 130 -4.30 -13.72 -1.57
N SER A 131 -5.33 -12.94 -1.95
CA SER A 131 -6.22 -13.34 -3.03
C SER A 131 -5.51 -13.38 -4.37
N LYS A 132 -5.87 -14.36 -5.22
CA LYS A 132 -5.35 -14.47 -6.60
C LYS A 132 -5.64 -13.21 -7.41
N SER A 133 -6.78 -12.56 -7.13
CA SER A 133 -7.20 -11.32 -7.78
C SER A 133 -6.26 -10.14 -7.45
N PHE A 134 -5.78 -10.06 -6.21
CA PHE A 134 -4.82 -9.04 -5.81
C PHE A 134 -3.47 -9.23 -6.49
N GLN A 135 -2.96 -10.46 -6.52
CA GLN A 135 -1.73 -10.78 -7.22
C GLN A 135 -1.83 -10.51 -8.73
N ALA A 136 -2.99 -10.78 -9.34
CA ALA A 136 -3.25 -10.49 -10.75
C ALA A 136 -3.14 -8.98 -11.04
N ILE A 137 -3.75 -8.12 -10.21
CA ILE A 137 -3.60 -6.66 -10.36
C ILE A 137 -2.15 -6.21 -10.19
N LEU A 138 -1.39 -6.78 -9.25
CA LEU A 138 0.02 -6.44 -9.07
C LEU A 138 0.88 -6.76 -10.30
N ARG A 139 0.51 -7.82 -11.04
CA ARG A 139 1.15 -8.24 -12.30
C ARG A 139 0.65 -7.43 -13.50
N GLY A 140 -0.28 -6.50 -13.31
CA GLY A 140 -0.88 -5.71 -14.38
C GLY A 140 -2.02 -6.41 -15.13
N ASP A 141 -2.53 -7.55 -14.62
CA ASP A 141 -3.73 -8.18 -15.19
C ASP A 141 -4.98 -7.38 -14.81
N ASN A 142 -5.57 -6.74 -15.82
CA ASN A 142 -6.82 -5.99 -15.74
C ASN A 142 -8.01 -6.77 -16.32
N SER A 143 -7.98 -8.10 -16.27
CA SER A 143 -9.10 -8.92 -16.71
C SER A 143 -10.39 -8.56 -15.97
N ARG A 144 -11.53 -8.63 -16.68
CA ARG A 144 -12.86 -8.29 -16.11
C ARG A 144 -13.15 -9.09 -14.84
N ARG A 145 -12.73 -10.36 -14.82
CA ARG A 145 -12.92 -11.25 -13.66
C ARG A 145 -12.13 -10.77 -12.44
N THR A 146 -10.88 -10.36 -12.63
CA THR A 146 -10.03 -9.78 -11.59
C THR A 146 -10.67 -8.49 -11.04
N ILE A 147 -11.10 -7.58 -11.92
CA ILE A 147 -11.77 -6.32 -11.53
C ILE A 147 -13.03 -6.59 -10.69
N ILE A 148 -13.90 -7.50 -11.13
CA ILE A 148 -15.15 -7.83 -10.40
C ILE A 148 -14.84 -8.37 -9.01
N TRP A 149 -13.88 -9.30 -8.88
CA TRP A 149 -13.49 -9.82 -7.57
C TRP A 149 -12.93 -8.75 -6.64
N GLN A 150 -12.19 -7.79 -7.18
CA GLN A 150 -11.64 -6.67 -6.40
C GLN A 150 -12.74 -5.74 -5.90
N ILE A 151 -13.72 -5.43 -6.74
CA ILE A 151 -14.89 -4.66 -6.33
C ILE A 151 -15.60 -5.37 -5.18
N ILE A 152 -15.83 -6.69 -5.28
CA ILE A 152 -16.49 -7.46 -4.23
C ILE A 152 -15.69 -7.43 -2.93
N ILE A 153 -14.40 -7.78 -2.98
CA ILE A 153 -13.54 -7.85 -1.79
C ILE A 153 -13.45 -6.48 -1.11
N PHE A 154 -13.10 -5.43 -1.85
CA PHE A 154 -12.94 -4.10 -1.25
C PHE A 154 -14.26 -3.46 -0.82
N SER A 155 -15.39 -3.77 -1.47
CA SER A 155 -16.71 -3.31 -1.01
C SER A 155 -17.10 -3.98 0.30
N ILE A 156 -16.86 -5.29 0.44
CA ILE A 156 -17.06 -6.00 1.71
C ILE A 156 -16.20 -5.37 2.80
N LEU A 157 -14.92 -5.11 2.51
CA LEU A 157 -14.02 -4.45 3.45
C LEU A 157 -14.48 -3.04 3.83
N GLY A 158 -14.95 -2.23 2.87
CA GLY A 158 -15.47 -0.88 3.12
C GLY A 158 -16.76 -0.88 3.94
N ILE A 159 -17.63 -1.86 3.71
CA ILE A 159 -18.84 -2.10 4.51
C ILE A 159 -18.47 -2.51 5.94
N LEU A 160 -17.58 -3.49 6.10
CA LEU A 160 -17.10 -3.93 7.42
C LEU A 160 -16.42 -2.79 8.17
N ALA A 161 -15.64 -1.93 7.50
CA ALA A 161 -15.03 -0.76 8.12
C ALA A 161 -16.03 0.32 8.51
N SER A 162 -17.25 0.33 7.95
CA SER A 162 -18.35 1.16 8.46
C SER A 162 -19.04 0.58 9.68
N TYR A 163 -18.98 -0.74 9.83
CA TYR A 163 -19.63 -1.47 10.92
C TYR A 163 -18.73 -1.56 12.16
N PHE A 164 -17.45 -1.89 11.96
CA PHE A 164 -16.45 -1.96 13.03
C PHE A 164 -15.97 -0.57 13.40
N THR A 165 -16.81 0.20 14.09
CA THR A 165 -16.42 1.51 14.61
C THR A 165 -15.84 1.39 16.01
N MET A 166 -14.89 2.27 16.34
CA MET A 166 -14.40 2.42 17.72
C MET A 166 -14.89 3.73 18.29
N ASN A 167 -15.29 3.71 19.55
CA ASN A 167 -15.87 4.89 20.18
C ASN A 167 -14.73 5.83 20.62
N VAL A 168 -14.63 6.98 19.97
CA VAL A 168 -13.67 8.03 20.30
C VAL A 168 -14.46 9.22 20.84
N ASN A 169 -14.30 9.49 22.14
CA ASN A 169 -15.00 10.60 22.83
C ASN A 169 -16.53 10.58 22.66
N GLY A 170 -17.15 9.39 22.67
CA GLY A 170 -18.59 9.22 22.49
C GLY A 170 -19.04 9.15 21.03
N ILE A 171 -18.13 9.31 20.06
CA ILE A 171 -18.44 9.39 18.63
C ILE A 171 -17.80 8.19 17.90
N PRO A 172 -18.57 7.47 17.06
CA PRO A 172 -18.06 6.30 16.34
C PRO A 172 -17.05 6.71 15.25
N ALA A 173 -15.78 6.38 15.48
CA ALA A 173 -14.69 6.54 14.52
C ALA A 173 -14.60 5.32 13.59
N ASN A 174 -14.23 5.55 12.33
CA ASN A 174 -14.13 4.50 11.32
C ASN A 174 -12.86 4.63 10.46
N SER A 175 -12.56 3.61 9.64
CA SER A 175 -11.38 3.52 8.78
C SER A 175 -11.75 3.30 7.31
N ARG A 176 -13.03 3.50 6.96
CA ARG A 176 -13.55 3.23 5.62
C ARG A 176 -12.82 4.02 4.53
N GLY A 177 -12.56 5.30 4.78
CA GLY A 177 -11.88 6.17 3.82
C GLY A 177 -10.52 5.61 3.38
N LEU A 178 -9.77 4.99 4.30
CA LEU A 178 -8.48 4.35 4.00
C LEU A 178 -8.64 3.18 3.02
N ILE A 179 -9.60 2.28 3.28
CA ILE A 179 -9.82 1.10 2.44
C ILE A 179 -10.25 1.51 1.02
N VAL A 180 -11.19 2.46 0.93
CA VAL A 180 -11.65 2.95 -0.38
C VAL A 180 -10.51 3.64 -1.14
N MET A 181 -9.72 4.49 -0.48
CA MET A 181 -8.56 5.14 -1.09
C MET A 181 -7.53 4.12 -1.60
N ILE A 182 -7.19 3.11 -0.79
CA ILE A 182 -6.27 2.02 -1.17
C ILE A 182 -6.80 1.29 -2.41
N SER A 183 -8.06 0.85 -2.38
CA SER A 183 -8.67 0.12 -3.50
C SER A 183 -8.66 0.93 -4.81
N SER A 184 -8.82 2.24 -4.70
CA SER A 184 -8.88 3.17 -5.83
C SER A 184 -7.52 3.44 -6.43
N MET A 185 -6.49 3.61 -5.59
CA MET A 185 -5.11 3.77 -6.03
C MET A 185 -4.49 2.46 -6.52
N LEU A 186 -5.09 1.31 -6.22
CA LEU A 186 -4.63 0.01 -6.66
C LEU A 186 -5.32 -0.46 -7.95
N GLY A 187 -6.66 -0.40 -7.99
CA GLY A 187 -7.47 -0.90 -9.11
C GLY A 187 -8.02 0.19 -10.04
N GLY A 188 -7.67 1.45 -9.79
CA GLY A 188 -8.06 2.56 -10.65
C GLY A 188 -9.56 2.84 -10.69
N PRO A 189 -10.05 3.58 -11.71
CA PRO A 189 -11.45 3.99 -11.80
C PRO A 189 -12.42 2.82 -11.87
N TYR A 190 -12.01 1.69 -12.44
CA TYR A 190 -12.86 0.52 -12.59
C TYR A 190 -13.11 -0.24 -11.28
N VAL A 191 -12.24 -0.09 -10.28
CA VAL A 191 -12.43 -0.68 -8.95
C VAL A 191 -12.82 0.39 -7.94
N GLY A 192 -12.09 1.50 -7.88
CA GLY A 192 -12.22 2.53 -6.86
C GLY A 192 -13.56 3.25 -6.85
N ILE A 193 -14.07 3.65 -8.03
CA ILE A 193 -15.34 4.37 -8.12
C ILE A 193 -16.50 3.45 -7.68
N PRO A 194 -16.66 2.21 -8.21
CA PRO A 194 -17.69 1.30 -7.72
C PRO A 194 -17.59 1.00 -6.22
N VAL A 195 -16.38 0.73 -5.70
CA VAL A 195 -16.18 0.47 -4.26
C VAL A 195 -16.57 1.69 -3.42
N GLY A 196 -16.20 2.90 -3.86
CA GLY A 196 -16.58 4.15 -3.20
C GLY A 196 -18.09 4.39 -3.20
N ILE A 197 -18.76 4.12 -4.32
CA ILE A 197 -20.23 4.20 -4.43
C ILE A 197 -20.90 3.20 -3.49
N ILE A 198 -20.54 1.91 -3.56
CA ILE A 198 -21.16 0.86 -2.73
C ILE A 198 -20.94 1.16 -1.24
N SER A 199 -19.70 1.46 -0.85
CA SER A 199 -19.35 1.73 0.55
C SER A 199 -19.95 3.04 1.05
N GLY A 200 -20.04 4.06 0.19
CA GLY A 200 -20.62 5.37 0.52
C GLY A 200 -22.13 5.31 0.67
N LEU A 201 -22.82 4.63 -0.25
CA LEU A 201 -24.26 4.39 -0.16
C LEU A 201 -24.60 3.53 1.06
N TRP A 202 -23.81 2.50 1.35
CA TRP A 202 -23.97 1.72 2.58
C TRP A 202 -23.81 2.60 3.82
N ARG A 203 -22.78 3.45 3.87
CA ARG A 203 -22.63 4.39 4.99
C ARG A 203 -23.83 5.31 5.10
N TYR A 204 -24.35 5.82 3.99
CA TYR A 204 -25.52 6.68 3.99
C TYR A 204 -26.76 5.96 4.55
N SER A 205 -26.97 4.69 4.18
CA SER A 205 -28.12 3.90 4.66
C SER A 205 -28.11 3.62 6.16
N LEU A 206 -26.96 3.70 6.83
CA LEU A 206 -26.88 3.55 8.29
C LEU A 206 -27.50 4.73 9.06
N GLY A 207 -27.78 5.86 8.38
CA GLY A 207 -28.34 7.04 9.02
C GLY A 207 -27.39 7.71 10.03
N GLY A 208 -27.97 8.55 10.89
CA GLY A 208 -27.25 9.40 11.85
C GLY A 208 -26.78 10.75 11.27
N PRO A 209 -26.27 11.65 12.13
CA PRO A 209 -25.98 13.03 11.75
C PRO A 209 -24.94 13.14 10.64
N THR A 210 -23.95 12.24 10.61
CA THR A 210 -22.87 12.24 9.61
C THR A 210 -23.15 11.35 8.39
N ALA A 211 -24.38 10.82 8.23
CA ALA A 211 -24.70 9.89 7.14
C ALA A 211 -24.37 10.46 5.76
N LEU A 212 -24.86 11.67 5.48
CA LEU A 212 -24.64 12.36 4.21
C LEU A 212 -23.17 12.72 4.03
N ALA A 213 -22.58 13.39 5.01
CA ALA A 213 -21.20 13.85 4.93
C ALA A 213 -20.21 12.70 4.71
N CYS A 214 -20.27 11.67 5.57
CA CYS A 214 -19.41 10.51 5.47
C CYS A 214 -19.69 9.68 4.22
N GLY A 215 -20.95 9.59 3.76
CA GLY A 215 -21.30 8.91 2.51
C GLY A 215 -20.64 9.59 1.31
N VAL A 216 -20.81 10.90 1.18
CA VAL A 216 -20.21 11.72 0.11
C VAL A 216 -18.68 11.65 0.17
N ALA A 217 -18.09 11.83 1.35
CA ALA A 217 -16.65 11.74 1.54
C ALA A 217 -16.09 10.34 1.21
N THR A 218 -16.91 9.30 1.20
CA THR A 218 -16.45 7.95 0.79
C THR A 218 -16.41 7.81 -0.71
N ILE A 219 -17.45 8.29 -1.38
CA ILE A 219 -17.52 8.31 -2.84
C ILE A 219 -16.38 9.16 -3.40
N MET A 220 -16.12 10.32 -2.79
CA MET A 220 -15.00 11.19 -3.15
C MET A 220 -13.63 10.51 -2.97
N ALA A 221 -13.47 9.61 -2.00
CA ALA A 221 -12.22 8.87 -1.81
C ALA A 221 -11.98 7.93 -3.00
N GLY A 222 -13.07 7.29 -3.45
CA GLY A 222 -13.14 6.50 -4.67
C GLY A 222 -12.64 7.26 -5.89
N ILE A 223 -13.18 8.47 -6.08
CA ILE A 223 -12.86 9.34 -7.22
C ILE A 223 -11.41 9.86 -7.14
N VAL A 224 -11.01 10.42 -6.00
CA VAL A 224 -9.67 11.01 -5.80
C VAL A 224 -8.58 9.96 -5.99
N GLY A 225 -8.71 8.80 -5.36
CA GLY A 225 -7.73 7.72 -5.54
C GLY A 225 -7.67 7.20 -6.98
N SER A 226 -8.81 7.15 -7.68
CA SER A 226 -8.88 6.73 -9.08
C SER A 226 -8.23 7.74 -10.03
N LEU A 227 -8.38 9.04 -9.77
CA LEU A 227 -7.70 10.10 -10.52
C LEU A 227 -6.19 10.00 -10.34
N VAL A 228 -5.74 9.77 -9.10
CA VAL A 228 -4.32 9.56 -8.77
C VAL A 228 -3.77 8.34 -9.49
N TYR A 229 -4.52 7.23 -9.54
CA TYR A 229 -4.13 6.05 -10.31
C TYR A 229 -3.91 6.38 -11.79
N ILE A 230 -4.85 7.09 -12.43
CA ILE A 230 -4.74 7.47 -13.85
C ILE A 230 -3.53 8.38 -14.07
N TRP A 231 -3.34 9.39 -13.22
CA TRP A 231 -2.24 10.35 -13.37
C TRP A 231 -0.87 9.78 -13.01
N ASN A 232 -0.82 8.69 -12.24
CA ASN A 232 0.40 7.97 -11.93
C ASN A 232 0.60 6.73 -12.84
N ASN A 233 -0.05 6.69 -14.02
CA ASN A 233 0.06 5.63 -15.02
C ASN A 233 -0.25 4.21 -14.47
N GLY A 234 -1.18 4.11 -13.54
CA GLY A 234 -1.56 2.84 -12.90
C GLY A 234 -0.60 2.34 -11.83
N GLU A 235 0.49 3.07 -11.55
CA GLU A 235 1.37 2.76 -10.44
C GLU A 235 0.78 3.29 -9.13
N PHE A 236 1.03 2.59 -8.03
CA PHE A 236 0.74 3.11 -6.70
C PHE A 236 1.75 4.21 -6.33
N LEU A 237 1.31 5.25 -5.61
CA LEU A 237 2.20 6.33 -5.18
C LEU A 237 3.30 5.82 -4.22
N ARG A 238 4.47 6.45 -4.26
CA ARG A 238 5.50 6.24 -3.24
C ARG A 238 4.97 6.57 -1.85
N SER A 239 5.45 5.87 -0.82
CA SER A 239 4.95 5.94 0.56
C SER A 239 4.74 7.36 1.08
N TYR A 240 5.70 8.26 0.88
CA TYR A 240 5.57 9.65 1.35
C TYR A 240 4.48 10.44 0.60
N LYS A 241 4.33 10.25 -0.72
CA LYS A 241 3.26 10.91 -1.51
C LYS A 241 1.89 10.32 -1.16
N ALA A 242 1.82 9.02 -0.95
CA ALA A 242 0.59 8.33 -0.53
C ALA A 242 0.14 8.79 0.88
N ALA A 243 1.08 8.89 1.83
CA ALA A 243 0.83 9.40 3.16
C ALA A 243 0.35 10.87 3.14
N LEU A 244 1.00 11.72 2.35
CA LEU A 244 0.59 13.12 2.19
C LEU A 244 -0.81 13.23 1.56
N LEU A 245 -1.10 12.45 0.51
CA LEU A 245 -2.42 12.40 -0.08
C LEU A 245 -3.47 11.97 0.96
N MET A 246 -3.19 10.94 1.75
CA MET A 246 -4.12 10.46 2.78
C MET A 246 -4.35 11.51 3.87
N LEU A 247 -3.29 12.19 4.33
CA LEU A 247 -3.37 13.28 5.30
C LEU A 247 -4.32 14.39 4.82
N LEU A 248 -4.07 14.89 3.61
CA LEU A 248 -4.86 15.98 3.03
C LEU A 248 -6.29 15.51 2.73
N TYR A 249 -6.46 14.26 2.32
CA TYR A 249 -7.78 13.68 2.09
C TYR A 249 -8.59 13.55 3.39
N SER A 250 -7.96 13.12 4.50
CA SER A 250 -8.62 13.05 5.81
C SER A 250 -9.09 14.43 6.29
N GLY A 251 -8.34 15.49 6.03
CA GLY A 251 -8.81 16.85 6.29
C GLY A 251 -9.95 17.27 5.36
N PHE A 252 -9.94 16.86 4.09
CA PHE A 252 -11.07 17.10 3.19
C PHE A 252 -12.33 16.35 3.63
N ASP A 253 -12.20 15.09 4.08
CA ASP A 253 -13.31 14.31 4.67
C ASP A 253 -13.90 15.03 5.89
N MET A 254 -13.07 15.46 6.83
CA MET A 254 -13.54 16.20 8.01
C MET A 254 -14.10 17.58 7.65
N PHE A 255 -13.58 18.23 6.61
CA PHE A 255 -14.18 19.45 6.07
C PHE A 255 -15.61 19.18 5.59
N LEU A 256 -15.84 18.12 4.81
CA LEU A 256 -17.18 17.73 4.38
C LEU A 256 -18.09 17.42 5.58
N VAL A 257 -17.55 16.79 6.64
CA VAL A 257 -18.29 16.59 7.90
C VAL A 257 -18.74 17.91 8.51
N THR A 258 -17.89 18.94 8.55
CA THR A 258 -18.30 20.25 9.09
C THR A 258 -19.35 20.97 8.25
N VAL A 259 -19.33 20.82 6.93
CA VAL A 259 -20.23 21.57 6.02
C VAL A 259 -21.57 20.85 5.80
N LEU A 260 -21.55 19.53 5.67
CA LEU A 260 -22.72 18.73 5.28
C LEU A 260 -23.48 18.13 6.47
N THR A 261 -22.92 18.22 7.68
CA THR A 261 -23.61 17.81 8.91
C THR A 261 -24.27 19.05 9.54
N PRO A 262 -25.52 18.95 10.04
CA PRO A 262 -26.17 20.05 10.75
C PRO A 262 -25.29 20.59 11.89
N GLN A 263 -25.24 21.91 12.04
CA GLN A 263 -24.51 22.57 13.12
C GLN A 263 -25.33 22.51 14.42
N PRO A 264 -24.70 22.30 15.59
CA PRO A 264 -23.25 22.29 15.85
C PRO A 264 -22.56 20.92 15.73
N ASP A 265 -23.29 19.85 15.41
CA ASP A 265 -22.76 18.48 15.46
C ASP A 265 -21.55 18.28 14.54
N GLY A 266 -21.56 18.86 13.34
CA GLY A 266 -20.47 18.73 12.38
C GLY A 266 -19.12 19.20 12.92
N ILE A 267 -19.08 20.36 13.60
CA ILE A 267 -17.83 20.92 14.12
C ILE A 267 -17.36 20.20 15.40
N ILE A 268 -18.30 19.75 16.24
CA ILE A 268 -18.01 18.93 17.42
C ILE A 268 -17.35 17.61 17.00
N ILE A 269 -17.93 16.94 15.99
CA ILE A 269 -17.45 15.68 15.47
C ILE A 269 -16.07 15.84 14.82
N ALA A 270 -15.91 16.84 13.95
CA ALA A 270 -14.62 17.11 13.32
C ALA A 270 -13.53 17.41 14.35
N ASN A 271 -13.83 18.21 15.38
CA ASN A 271 -12.88 18.52 16.44
C ASN A 271 -12.46 17.29 17.26
N ALA A 272 -13.38 16.35 17.49
CA ALA A 272 -13.10 15.14 18.26
C ALA A 272 -12.35 14.06 17.45
N LEU A 273 -12.67 13.92 16.16
CA LEU A 273 -12.23 12.80 15.34
C LEU A 273 -11.06 13.11 14.42
N TYR A 274 -10.89 14.37 13.98
CA TYR A 274 -9.93 14.70 12.93
C TYR A 274 -8.51 14.21 13.26
N ALA A 275 -7.97 14.56 14.42
CA ALA A 275 -6.62 14.16 14.80
C ALA A 275 -6.42 12.63 14.90
N PRO A 276 -7.20 11.89 15.72
CA PRO A 276 -7.00 10.44 15.87
C PRO A 276 -7.29 9.67 14.57
N MET A 277 -8.37 10.00 13.84
CA MET A 277 -8.70 9.29 12.59
C MET A 277 -7.67 9.55 11.49
N THR A 278 -7.17 10.79 11.38
CA THR A 278 -6.12 11.12 10.41
C THR A 278 -4.83 10.37 10.73
N PHE A 279 -4.46 10.27 12.01
CA PHE A 279 -3.30 9.48 12.44
C PHE A 279 -3.42 8.02 12.00
N GLY A 280 -4.54 7.36 12.32
CA GLY A 280 -4.77 5.97 11.94
C GLY A 280 -4.78 5.76 10.42
N ALA A 281 -5.41 6.67 9.69
CA ALA A 281 -5.48 6.65 8.22
C ALA A 281 -4.10 6.78 7.57
N VAL A 282 -3.29 7.77 7.98
CA VAL A 282 -1.96 8.01 7.43
C VAL A 282 -1.02 6.88 7.77
N LEU A 283 -1.02 6.41 9.03
CA LEU A 283 -0.21 5.28 9.45
C LEU A 283 -0.56 4.01 8.67
N GLY A 284 -1.86 3.74 8.48
CA GLY A 284 -2.31 2.61 7.68
C GLY A 284 -1.93 2.71 6.21
N MET A 285 -1.95 3.89 5.62
CA MET A 285 -1.47 4.10 4.26
C MET A 285 0.03 3.84 4.14
N ILE A 286 0.85 4.31 5.10
CA ILE A 286 2.29 4.05 5.13
C ILE A 286 2.55 2.55 5.20
N LEU A 287 1.94 1.85 6.15
CA LEU A 287 2.12 0.41 6.33
C LEU A 287 1.66 -0.37 5.11
N PHE A 288 0.53 0.01 4.51
CA PHE A 288 0.07 -0.60 3.26
C PHE A 288 1.09 -0.41 2.12
N THR A 289 1.66 0.79 1.96
CA THR A 289 2.64 1.04 0.89
C THR A 289 3.94 0.26 1.09
N MET A 290 4.40 0.08 2.34
CA MET A 290 5.57 -0.73 2.66
C MET A 290 5.32 -2.19 2.30
N PHE A 291 4.20 -2.74 2.77
CA PHE A 291 3.77 -4.09 2.46
C PHE A 291 3.59 -4.32 0.95
N LEU A 292 3.03 -3.33 0.24
CA LEU A 292 2.87 -3.39 -1.21
C LEU A 292 4.21 -3.46 -1.94
N GLY A 293 5.24 -2.77 -1.44
CA GLY A 293 6.59 -2.83 -1.96
C GLY A 293 7.17 -4.24 -1.84
N GLU A 294 7.13 -4.82 -0.63
CA GLU A 294 7.59 -6.19 -0.36
C GLU A 294 6.88 -7.21 -1.25
N LYS A 295 5.54 -7.11 -1.40
CA LYS A 295 4.77 -8.03 -2.24
C LYS A 295 5.10 -7.94 -3.72
N LYS A 296 5.38 -6.73 -4.23
CA LYS A 296 5.78 -6.56 -5.63
C LYS A 296 7.12 -7.21 -5.91
N GLU A 297 8.07 -7.06 -4.98
CA GLU A 297 9.39 -7.70 -5.06
C GLU A 297 9.26 -9.23 -5.04
N GLU A 298 8.46 -9.80 -4.13
CA GLU A 298 8.20 -11.25 -4.10
C GLU A 298 7.60 -11.78 -5.42
N VAL A 299 6.65 -11.04 -6.01
CA VAL A 299 6.00 -11.45 -7.27
C VAL A 299 6.99 -11.39 -8.44
N GLN A 300 7.85 -10.36 -8.50
CA GLN A 300 8.89 -10.24 -9.52
C GLN A 300 9.91 -11.38 -9.42
N ILE A 301 10.41 -11.68 -8.22
CA ILE A 301 11.33 -12.80 -7.98
C ILE A 301 10.67 -14.13 -8.41
N SER A 302 9.40 -14.34 -8.07
CA SER A 302 8.69 -15.55 -8.47
C SER A 302 8.51 -15.68 -9.99
N GLU A 303 8.40 -14.58 -10.73
CA GLU A 303 8.29 -14.60 -12.19
C GLU A 303 9.64 -14.85 -12.85
N GLU A 304 10.70 -14.20 -12.36
CA GLU A 304 12.09 -14.45 -12.81
C GLU A 304 12.50 -15.91 -12.56
N LEU A 305 12.14 -16.48 -11.41
CA LEU A 305 12.44 -17.88 -11.08
C LEU A 305 11.70 -18.85 -12.02
N LYS A 306 10.44 -18.55 -12.35
CA LYS A 306 9.65 -19.37 -13.29
C LYS A 306 10.23 -19.32 -14.69
N GLN A 307 10.58 -18.13 -15.17
CA GLN A 307 11.21 -17.99 -16.48
C GLN A 307 12.55 -18.72 -16.54
N THR A 308 13.35 -18.65 -15.48
CA THR A 308 14.62 -19.40 -15.38
C THR A 308 14.39 -20.92 -15.39
N LEU A 309 13.33 -21.40 -14.73
CA LEU A 309 12.95 -22.81 -14.72
C LEU A 309 12.46 -23.27 -16.10
N ASP A 310 11.63 -22.47 -16.77
CA ASP A 310 11.12 -22.75 -18.11
C ASP A 310 12.29 -22.81 -19.12
N ASP A 311 13.18 -21.80 -19.11
CA ASP A 311 14.38 -21.77 -19.96
C ASP A 311 15.31 -22.98 -19.73
N ASN A 312 15.46 -23.40 -18.46
CA ASN A 312 16.27 -24.58 -18.13
C ASN A 312 15.58 -25.88 -18.55
N THR A 313 14.25 -25.96 -18.45
CA THR A 313 13.47 -27.12 -18.90
C THR A 313 13.58 -27.26 -20.42
N ASP A 314 13.49 -26.17 -21.16
CA ASP A 314 13.67 -26.15 -22.62
C ASP A 314 15.09 -26.54 -23.03
N LYS A 315 16.12 -26.14 -22.28
CA LYS A 315 17.49 -26.61 -22.53
C LYS A 315 17.66 -28.10 -22.27
N ILE A 316 17.00 -28.63 -21.24
CA ILE A 316 17.04 -30.07 -20.92
C ILE A 316 16.33 -30.88 -22.00
N SER A 317 15.18 -30.41 -22.50
CA SER A 317 14.46 -31.11 -23.59
C SER A 317 15.29 -31.13 -24.88
N VAL A 318 15.91 -30.00 -25.27
CA VAL A 318 16.80 -29.97 -26.44
C VAL A 318 18.00 -30.91 -26.27
N ASN A 319 18.61 -30.97 -25.09
CA ASN A 319 19.71 -31.90 -24.83
C ASN A 319 19.25 -33.36 -24.85
N SER A 320 18.03 -33.65 -24.36
CA SER A 320 17.41 -34.98 -24.45
C SER A 320 17.28 -35.42 -25.91
N ASP A 321 16.72 -34.56 -26.77
CA ASP A 321 16.53 -34.86 -28.19
C ASP A 321 17.87 -35.14 -28.90
N ILE A 322 18.93 -34.37 -28.56
CA ILE A 322 20.29 -34.61 -29.10
C ILE A 322 20.84 -35.97 -28.66
N ILE A 323 20.60 -36.38 -27.41
CA ILE A 323 21.02 -37.68 -26.90
C ILE A 323 20.30 -38.80 -27.63
N ASP A 324 18.99 -38.66 -27.86
CA ASP A 324 18.19 -39.66 -28.57
C ASP A 324 18.68 -39.83 -30.01
N VAL A 325 18.89 -38.73 -30.75
CA VAL A 325 19.44 -38.75 -32.12
C VAL A 325 20.83 -39.40 -32.19
N ASN A 326 21.70 -39.10 -31.22
CA ASN A 326 23.03 -39.70 -31.17
C ASN A 326 22.96 -41.19 -30.82
N THR A 327 22.01 -41.60 -29.99
CA THR A 327 21.79 -43.00 -29.63
C THR A 327 21.31 -43.80 -30.85
N ASP A 328 20.37 -43.25 -31.62
CA ASP A 328 19.91 -43.87 -32.87
C ASP A 328 21.06 -44.06 -33.87
N ARG A 329 21.93 -43.04 -34.03
CA ARG A 329 23.14 -43.14 -34.87
C ARG A 329 24.11 -44.22 -34.41
N ILE A 330 24.32 -44.37 -33.09
CA ILE A 330 25.18 -45.43 -32.53
C ILE A 330 24.59 -46.81 -32.84
N ILE A 331 23.27 -46.96 -32.73
CA ILE A 331 22.58 -48.20 -33.07
C ILE A 331 22.76 -48.54 -34.56
N GLU A 332 22.55 -47.57 -35.45
CA GLU A 332 22.75 -47.73 -36.89
C GLU A 332 24.19 -48.15 -37.22
N MET A 333 25.19 -47.43 -36.70
CA MET A 333 26.61 -47.79 -36.86
C MET A 333 26.93 -49.19 -36.31
N SER A 334 26.30 -49.59 -35.22
CA SER A 334 26.50 -50.93 -34.64
C SER A 334 25.94 -52.05 -35.53
N GLN A 335 24.84 -51.79 -36.23
CA GLN A 335 24.27 -52.73 -37.22
C GLN A 335 25.17 -52.85 -38.44
N GLU A 336 25.67 -51.73 -38.98
CA GLU A 336 26.62 -51.75 -40.09
C GLU A 336 27.89 -52.52 -39.74
N LEU A 337 28.47 -52.28 -38.56
CA LEU A 337 29.64 -53.00 -38.07
C LEU A 337 29.40 -54.50 -37.96
N LYS A 338 28.20 -54.91 -37.53
CA LYS A 338 27.82 -56.33 -37.47
C LYS A 338 27.76 -56.94 -38.86
N GLU A 339 27.19 -56.23 -39.83
CA GLU A 339 27.13 -56.69 -41.22
C GLU A 339 28.53 -56.80 -41.86
N TYR A 340 29.43 -55.85 -41.58
CA TYR A 340 30.83 -55.95 -42.00
C TYR A 340 31.52 -57.14 -41.37
N LYS A 341 31.32 -57.39 -40.08
CA LYS A 341 31.90 -58.54 -39.38
C LYS A 341 31.43 -59.86 -40.00
N ASP A 342 30.13 -60.00 -40.27
CA ASP A 342 29.58 -61.21 -40.91
C ASP A 342 30.17 -61.44 -42.32
N LYS A 343 30.46 -60.35 -43.07
CA LYS A 343 31.15 -60.44 -44.37
C LYS A 343 32.61 -60.88 -44.22
N VAL A 344 33.32 -60.36 -43.22
CA VAL A 344 34.71 -60.76 -42.93
C VAL A 344 34.77 -62.22 -42.51
N ASP A 345 33.88 -62.67 -41.62
CA ASP A 345 33.82 -64.06 -41.15
C ASP A 345 33.57 -65.02 -42.33
N LYS A 346 32.69 -64.66 -43.28
CA LYS A 346 32.49 -65.42 -44.52
C LYS A 346 33.75 -65.51 -45.38
N LEU A 347 34.43 -64.39 -45.59
CA LEU A 347 35.66 -64.34 -46.38
C LEU A 347 36.77 -65.17 -45.73
N GLU A 348 36.89 -65.14 -44.40
CA GLU A 348 37.85 -65.99 -43.66
C GLU A 348 37.53 -67.47 -43.82
N GLN A 349 36.24 -67.83 -43.80
CA GLN A 349 35.78 -69.21 -43.98
C GLN A 349 36.06 -69.71 -45.41
N GLU A 350 35.79 -68.89 -46.42
CA GLU A 350 36.13 -69.17 -47.83
C GLU A 350 37.66 -69.32 -48.01
N LEU A 351 38.45 -68.46 -47.36
CA LEU A 351 39.91 -68.53 -47.39
C LEU A 351 40.42 -69.83 -46.73
N SER A 352 39.81 -70.25 -45.63
CA SER A 352 40.13 -71.51 -44.94
C SER A 352 39.82 -72.74 -45.80
N ASP A 353 38.66 -72.74 -46.47
CA ASP A 353 38.25 -73.81 -47.38
C ASP A 353 39.19 -73.92 -48.59
N ILE A 354 39.66 -72.78 -49.13
CA ILE A 354 40.68 -72.78 -50.19
C ILE A 354 42.00 -73.36 -49.66
N LYS A 355 42.40 -73.00 -48.45
CA LYS A 355 43.66 -73.46 -47.83
C LYS A 355 43.64 -74.96 -47.51
N ASN A 356 42.47 -75.55 -47.25
CA ASN A 356 42.30 -76.99 -47.03
C ASN A 356 42.22 -77.82 -48.32
N LYS A 357 42.04 -77.16 -49.49
CA LYS A 357 41.99 -77.81 -50.82
C LYS A 357 43.32 -77.76 -51.58
N LEU A 358 44.29 -77.00 -51.06
CA LEU A 358 45.69 -76.96 -51.47
C LEU A 358 46.51 -77.91 -50.59
#